data_AF-A0A100VKJ5-F1
#
_entry.id   AF-A0A100VKJ5-F1
#
_cell.length_a   1.000
_cell.length_b   1.000
_cell.length_c   1.000
_cell.angle_alpha   90.00
_cell.angle_beta   90.00
_cell.angle_gamma   90.00
#
_symmetry.space_group_name_H-M   'P 1'
#
loop_
_entity.id
_entity.type
_entity.pdbx_description
1 polymer ?
#
loop_
_entity_poly.entity_id
_entity_poly.type
_entity_poly.pdbx_seq_one_letter_code
_entity_poly.pdbx_strand_id
1 'polypeptide(L)'
;MSNTNQLLDVLIIGGGPAGLNAALVLGRARKNVVVIDDETPRNWVTRETHGFVTRDGASPREFRKAAKEQIAAYPSVRFTSDTATAVTGSDGDFVVKTTQGASYRTKKILFAVGKKDLPLDINGLTEVYGKSAFVCPYCDGWELRDQSLVIIVSGDKALHMAKVISGWTDRYTICTNGSDSLTDEQREELKQHHVTVFDAPIQSINSEEGMVKQVVLNDGTAIPCTGVFFQPKLFTGSELPKAIGCEITELGTVIVDASGKTSVAGVFSAGDAASEMYQAITAASLGALSAVSINNELNFEKWDEPRHH
;
A
#
# COMPACT_ATOMS: atom_id res chain seq x y z
N MET A 1 -7.89 -20.80 25.67
CA MET A 1 -7.06 -21.64 24.78
C MET A 1 -7.82 -21.80 23.48
N SER A 2 -7.48 -21.02 22.46
CA SER A 2 -8.16 -21.04 21.16
C SER A 2 -7.89 -22.36 20.45
N ASN A 3 -8.94 -23.01 19.95
CA ASN A 3 -8.92 -24.33 19.36
C ASN A 3 -8.09 -24.31 18.05
N THR A 4 -6.82 -24.72 18.12
CA THR A 4 -5.82 -24.73 17.03
C THR A 4 -6.03 -25.83 15.98
N ASN A 5 -7.12 -26.60 16.06
CA ASN A 5 -7.34 -27.80 15.23
C ASN A 5 -8.38 -27.64 14.10
N GLN A 6 -9.02 -26.49 13.94
CA GLN A 6 -9.95 -26.29 12.82
C GLN A 6 -9.20 -25.82 11.57
N LEU A 7 -9.27 -26.62 10.49
CA LEU A 7 -8.81 -26.20 9.17
C LEU A 7 -9.67 -25.04 8.66
N LEU A 8 -9.05 -23.87 8.46
CA LEU A 8 -9.69 -22.69 7.90
C LEU A 8 -9.89 -22.84 6.39
N ASP A 9 -10.89 -22.17 5.85
CA ASP A 9 -11.02 -22.06 4.39
C ASP A 9 -9.97 -21.09 3.85
N VAL A 10 -9.79 -19.93 4.52
CA VAL A 10 -8.85 -18.89 4.09
C VAL A 10 -8.19 -18.23 5.29
N LEU A 11 -6.89 -17.96 5.18
CA LEU A 11 -6.16 -17.09 6.10
C LEU A 11 -5.66 -15.87 5.33
N ILE A 12 -6.00 -14.68 5.82
CA ILE A 12 -5.60 -13.40 5.24
C ILE A 12 -4.51 -12.80 6.13
N ILE A 13 -3.38 -12.41 5.53
CA ILE A 13 -2.28 -11.73 6.23
C ILE A 13 -2.29 -10.26 5.80
N GLY A 14 -2.71 -9.38 6.71
CA GLY A 14 -2.85 -7.93 6.53
C GLY A 14 -4.30 -7.46 6.67
N GLY A 15 -4.55 -6.48 7.55
CA GLY A 15 -5.86 -5.89 7.82
C GLY A 15 -6.04 -4.47 7.26
N GLY A 16 -5.38 -4.17 6.14
CA GLY A 16 -5.61 -2.97 5.33
C GLY A 16 -6.83 -3.09 4.38
N PRO A 17 -7.08 -2.11 3.49
CA PRO A 17 -8.24 -2.11 2.60
C PRO A 17 -8.41 -3.39 1.77
N ALA A 18 -7.32 -3.96 1.25
CA ALA A 18 -7.35 -5.23 0.50
C ALA A 18 -7.82 -6.39 1.37
N GLY A 19 -7.18 -6.62 2.51
CA GLY A 19 -7.52 -7.73 3.40
C GLY A 19 -8.91 -7.60 4.03
N LEU A 20 -9.31 -6.39 4.42
CA LEU A 20 -10.63 -6.10 4.97
C LEU A 20 -11.75 -6.39 3.95
N ASN A 21 -11.60 -5.91 2.71
CA ASN A 21 -12.63 -6.13 1.70
C ASN A 21 -12.68 -7.60 1.27
N ALA A 22 -11.53 -8.29 1.23
CA ALA A 22 -11.48 -9.74 1.01
C ALA A 22 -12.21 -10.51 2.11
N ALA A 23 -11.96 -10.18 3.39
CA ALA A 23 -12.67 -10.77 4.53
C ALA A 23 -14.18 -10.54 4.46
N LEU A 24 -14.62 -9.34 4.08
CA LEU A 24 -16.04 -9.02 3.89
C LEU A 24 -16.68 -9.93 2.83
N VAL A 25 -16.06 -10.06 1.66
CA VAL A 25 -16.57 -10.89 0.56
C VAL A 25 -16.57 -12.37 0.94
N LEU A 26 -15.50 -12.88 1.56
CA LEU A 26 -15.41 -14.28 1.99
C LEU A 26 -16.39 -14.61 3.13
N GLY A 27 -16.63 -13.67 4.04
CA GLY A 27 -17.66 -13.79 5.08
C GLY A 27 -19.06 -13.93 4.49
N ARG A 28 -19.39 -13.11 3.47
CA ARG A 28 -20.64 -13.25 2.70
C ARG A 28 -20.75 -14.58 1.97
N ALA A 29 -19.62 -15.11 1.50
CA ALA A 29 -19.52 -16.43 0.89
C ALA A 29 -19.50 -17.59 1.92
N ARG A 30 -19.72 -17.31 3.21
CA ARG A 30 -19.80 -18.27 4.30
C ARG A 30 -18.52 -19.10 4.50
N LYS A 31 -17.36 -18.50 4.19
CA LYS A 31 -16.05 -19.13 4.43
C LYS A 31 -15.59 -18.87 5.86
N ASN A 32 -14.86 -19.83 6.43
CA ASN A 32 -14.18 -19.70 7.70
C ASN A 32 -12.86 -18.97 7.48
N VAL A 33 -12.77 -17.73 7.96
CA VAL A 33 -11.67 -16.82 7.67
C VAL A 33 -11.00 -16.34 8.97
N VAL A 34 -9.68 -16.29 8.97
CA VAL A 34 -8.91 -15.54 9.97
C VAL A 34 -8.11 -14.46 9.26
N VAL A 35 -8.20 -13.22 9.75
CA VAL A 35 -7.35 -12.09 9.35
C VAL A 35 -6.30 -11.88 10.44
N ILE A 36 -5.03 -12.04 10.09
CA ILE A 36 -3.89 -11.71 10.96
C ILE A 36 -3.39 -10.32 10.56
N ASP A 37 -3.35 -9.41 11.52
CA ASP A 37 -3.00 -8.01 11.28
C ASP A 37 -2.11 -7.49 12.40
N ASP A 38 -0.97 -6.88 12.05
CA ASP A 38 -0.03 -6.30 13.01
C ASP A 38 -0.33 -4.82 13.32
N GLU A 39 -1.40 -4.29 12.70
CA GLU A 39 -1.87 -2.92 12.83
C GLU A 39 -0.83 -1.85 12.45
N THR A 40 0.08 -2.17 11.52
CA THR A 40 1.06 -1.22 10.95
C THR A 40 0.68 -0.77 9.52
N PRO A 41 -0.40 0.01 9.33
CA PRO A 41 -0.83 0.41 8.00
C PRO A 41 0.20 1.33 7.34
N ARG A 42 0.37 1.22 6.02
CA ARG A 42 1.29 2.08 5.25
C ARG A 42 1.00 3.57 5.44
N ASN A 43 -0.28 3.93 5.43
CA ASN A 43 -0.76 5.30 5.60
C ASN A 43 -0.86 5.74 7.07
N TRP A 44 -0.07 5.17 7.99
CA TRP A 44 -0.14 5.52 9.41
C TRP A 44 0.16 7.01 9.71
N VAL A 45 0.92 7.67 8.82
CA VAL A 45 1.23 9.10 8.92
C VAL A 45 0.09 9.99 8.41
N THR A 46 -0.84 9.45 7.60
CA THR A 46 -1.91 10.25 6.99
C THR A 46 -3.05 10.43 7.97
N ARG A 47 -3.61 11.63 8.00
CA ARG A 47 -4.74 11.98 8.88
C ARG A 47 -6.07 11.62 8.25
N GLU A 48 -6.13 11.70 6.92
CA GLU A 48 -7.33 11.51 6.12
C GLU A 48 -7.02 10.56 4.96
N THR A 49 -8.07 9.96 4.41
CA THR A 49 -8.05 9.10 3.23
C THR A 49 -8.99 9.73 2.20
N HIS A 50 -8.43 10.13 1.05
CA HIS A 50 -9.21 10.68 -0.06
C HIS A 50 -9.35 9.71 -1.23
N GLY A 51 -10.32 9.97 -2.10
CA GLY A 51 -10.57 9.17 -3.30
C GLY A 51 -11.27 7.83 -3.04
N PHE A 52 -11.84 7.63 -1.85
CA PHE A 52 -12.66 6.47 -1.53
C PHE A 52 -14.12 6.91 -1.37
N VAL A 53 -14.98 6.54 -2.31
CA VAL A 53 -16.40 6.93 -2.29
C VAL A 53 -17.08 6.54 -0.96
N THR A 54 -17.88 7.44 -0.40
CA THR A 54 -18.50 7.37 0.96
C THR A 54 -17.54 7.52 2.15
N ARG A 55 -16.23 7.59 1.91
CA ARG A 55 -15.17 7.68 2.94
C ARG A 55 -14.14 8.76 2.64
N ASP A 56 -14.44 9.67 1.73
CA ASP A 56 -13.56 10.79 1.40
C ASP A 56 -13.40 11.71 2.62
N GLY A 57 -12.15 11.91 3.05
CA GLY A 57 -11.81 12.65 4.27
C GLY A 57 -11.87 11.82 5.56
N ALA A 58 -12.21 10.53 5.50
CA ALA A 58 -12.21 9.68 6.69
C ALA A 58 -10.79 9.34 7.14
N SER A 59 -10.53 9.30 8.45
CA SER A 59 -9.23 8.84 8.92
C SER A 59 -9.00 7.35 8.62
N PRO A 60 -7.76 6.90 8.41
CA PRO A 60 -7.46 5.48 8.21
C PRO A 60 -7.99 4.58 9.34
N ARG A 61 -8.01 5.10 10.58
CA ARG A 61 -8.55 4.41 11.74
C ARG A 61 -10.07 4.26 11.67
N GLU A 62 -10.81 5.32 11.34
CA GLU A 62 -12.26 5.27 11.18
C GLU A 62 -12.66 4.34 10.04
N PHE A 63 -11.93 4.38 8.93
CA PHE A 63 -12.12 3.46 7.81
C PHE A 63 -12.01 2.00 8.27
N ARG A 64 -10.91 1.63 8.94
CA ARG A 64 -10.68 0.26 9.43
C ARG A 64 -11.71 -0.15 10.47
N LYS A 65 -12.09 0.75 11.38
CA LYS A 65 -13.14 0.50 12.38
C LYS A 65 -14.48 0.19 11.70
N ALA A 66 -14.93 1.03 10.79
CA ALA A 66 -16.18 0.84 10.08
C ALA A 66 -16.19 -0.45 9.25
N ALA A 67 -15.07 -0.81 8.63
CA ALA A 67 -14.94 -2.09 7.93
C ALA A 67 -15.07 -3.29 8.89
N LYS A 68 -14.38 -3.27 10.03
CA LYS A 68 -14.48 -4.33 11.06
C LYS A 68 -15.92 -4.45 11.60
N GLU A 69 -16.63 -3.34 11.79
CA GLU A 69 -18.05 -3.33 12.21
C GLU A 69 -18.96 -3.99 11.17
N GLN A 70 -18.77 -3.72 9.87
CA GLN A 70 -19.53 -4.37 8.80
C GLN A 70 -19.23 -5.88 8.72
N ILE A 71 -17.96 -6.26 8.91
CA ILE A 71 -17.53 -7.66 8.87
C ILE A 71 -18.06 -8.46 10.07
N ALA A 72 -18.30 -7.80 11.21
CA ALA A 72 -18.81 -8.45 12.42
C ALA A 72 -20.21 -9.09 12.24
N ALA A 73 -20.95 -8.73 11.19
CA ALA A 73 -22.19 -9.42 10.81
C ALA A 73 -21.98 -10.87 10.32
N TYR A 74 -20.74 -11.26 10.03
CA TYR A 74 -20.36 -12.59 9.51
C TYR A 74 -19.51 -13.34 10.55
N PRO A 75 -20.11 -14.18 11.42
CA PRO A 75 -19.41 -14.81 12.56
C PRO A 75 -18.32 -15.81 12.15
N SER A 76 -18.26 -16.20 10.88
CA SER A 76 -17.21 -17.07 10.34
C SER A 76 -15.88 -16.34 10.09
N VAL A 77 -15.85 -15.01 10.21
CA VAL A 77 -14.65 -14.18 10.06
C VAL A 77 -14.14 -13.75 11.43
N ARG A 78 -12.85 -14.01 11.69
CA ARG A 78 -12.17 -13.66 12.93
C ARG A 78 -10.96 -12.78 12.66
N PHE A 79 -10.66 -11.86 13.57
CA PHE A 79 -9.47 -11.01 13.54
C PHE A 79 -8.51 -11.41 14.65
N THR A 80 -7.24 -11.47 14.33
CA THR A 80 -6.14 -11.69 15.27
C THR A 80 -5.14 -10.55 15.14
N SER A 81 -4.88 -9.85 16.24
CA SER A 81 -3.81 -8.85 16.33
C SER A 81 -2.49 -9.55 16.60
N ASP A 82 -1.74 -9.85 15.54
CA ASP A 82 -0.45 -10.57 15.61
C ASP A 82 0.31 -10.40 14.29
N THR A 83 1.56 -10.84 14.24
CA THR A 83 2.38 -10.84 13.03
C THR A 83 2.61 -12.27 12.57
N ALA A 84 2.29 -12.57 11.30
CA ALA A 84 2.68 -13.84 10.69
C ALA A 84 4.19 -13.89 10.46
N THR A 85 4.85 -14.98 10.84
CA THR A 85 6.31 -15.12 10.82
C THR A 85 6.80 -16.27 9.94
N ALA A 86 5.94 -17.24 9.65
CA ALA A 86 6.26 -18.32 8.71
C ALA A 86 5.00 -18.87 8.04
N VAL A 87 5.16 -19.28 6.78
CA VAL A 87 4.16 -20.03 6.02
C VAL A 87 4.85 -21.27 5.46
N THR A 88 4.22 -22.43 5.63
CA THR A 88 4.69 -23.72 5.10
C THR A 88 3.50 -24.55 4.61
N GLY A 89 3.76 -25.59 3.83
CA GLY A 89 2.73 -26.50 3.32
C GLY A 89 2.43 -26.26 1.84
N SER A 90 1.27 -26.73 1.40
CA SER A 90 0.84 -26.67 0.01
C SER A 90 -0.67 -26.42 -0.08
N ASP A 91 -1.18 -26.21 -1.29
CA ASP A 91 -2.60 -25.99 -1.54
C ASP A 91 -3.48 -27.03 -0.82
N GLY A 92 -4.51 -26.55 -0.12
CA GLY A 92 -5.41 -27.36 0.72
C GLY A 92 -4.93 -27.59 2.16
N ASP A 93 -3.65 -27.40 2.48
CA ASP A 93 -3.11 -27.60 3.84
C ASP A 93 -1.85 -26.77 4.12
N PHE A 94 -2.03 -25.45 4.22
CA PHE A 94 -1.00 -24.55 4.70
C PHE A 94 -1.00 -24.43 6.23
N VAL A 95 0.19 -24.18 6.79
CA VAL A 95 0.40 -23.82 8.18
C VAL A 95 1.01 -22.42 8.26
N VAL A 96 0.37 -21.54 9.01
CA VAL A 96 0.86 -20.18 9.30
C VAL A 96 1.22 -20.08 10.77
N LYS A 97 2.44 -19.62 11.07
CA LYS A 97 2.92 -19.34 12.43
C LYS A 97 2.97 -17.84 12.68
N THR A 98 2.85 -17.47 13.94
CA THR A 98 2.82 -16.07 14.38
C THR A 98 3.83 -15.79 15.47
N THR A 99 4.13 -14.50 15.70
CA THR A 99 5.07 -14.06 16.72
C THR A 99 4.63 -14.46 18.14
N GLN A 100 3.33 -14.40 18.45
CA GLN A 100 2.82 -14.80 19.77
C GLN A 100 2.68 -16.33 19.93
N GLY A 101 3.19 -17.11 18.97
CA GLY A 101 3.25 -18.58 19.06
C GLY A 101 1.97 -19.30 18.63
N ALA A 102 0.96 -18.59 18.11
CA ALA A 102 -0.21 -19.23 17.51
C ALA A 102 0.15 -19.89 16.17
N SER A 103 -0.53 -20.99 15.87
CA SER A 103 -0.42 -21.71 14.60
C SER A 103 -1.81 -21.96 14.02
N TYR A 104 -1.96 -21.67 12.73
CA TYR A 104 -3.22 -21.80 12.00
C TYR A 104 -3.04 -22.75 10.82
N ARG A 105 -3.99 -23.67 10.63
CA ARG A 105 -4.10 -24.48 9.40
C ARG A 105 -5.15 -23.87 8.49
N THR A 106 -4.86 -23.76 7.19
CA THR A 106 -5.76 -23.15 6.20
C THR A 106 -5.64 -23.80 4.84
N LYS A 107 -6.73 -23.84 4.07
CA LYS A 107 -6.71 -24.34 2.69
C LYS A 107 -6.06 -23.36 1.72
N LYS A 108 -6.38 -22.07 1.86
CA LYS A 108 -5.91 -20.99 0.98
C LYS A 108 -5.30 -19.85 1.79
N ILE A 109 -4.40 -19.09 1.19
CA ILE A 109 -3.76 -17.90 1.79
C ILE A 109 -3.96 -16.69 0.88
N LEU A 110 -4.30 -15.54 1.49
CA LEU A 110 -4.24 -14.24 0.83
C LEU A 110 -3.22 -13.33 1.53
N PHE A 111 -2.17 -12.95 0.81
CA PHE A 111 -1.24 -11.92 1.24
C PHE A 111 -1.78 -10.53 0.89
N ALA A 112 -2.22 -9.78 1.90
CA ALA A 112 -2.62 -8.38 1.82
C ALA A 112 -1.66 -7.50 2.62
N VAL A 113 -0.36 -7.84 2.57
CA VAL A 113 0.69 -7.31 3.46
C VAL A 113 1.14 -5.89 3.11
N GLY A 114 0.69 -5.35 1.97
CA GLY A 114 1.02 -4.01 1.52
C GLY A 114 2.52 -3.77 1.25
N LYS A 115 2.90 -2.49 1.30
CA LYS A 115 4.28 -1.99 1.19
C LYS A 115 4.58 -1.06 2.37
N LYS A 116 5.87 -0.78 2.60
CA LYS A 116 6.34 0.20 3.57
C LYS A 116 7.10 1.30 2.83
N ASP A 117 6.78 2.55 3.14
CA ASP A 117 7.54 3.70 2.66
C ASP A 117 8.76 3.91 3.56
N LEU A 118 9.95 3.89 2.96
CA LEU A 118 11.15 4.39 3.61
C LEU A 118 11.32 5.86 3.19
N PRO A 119 11.29 6.82 4.13
CA PRO A 119 11.55 8.21 3.81
C PRO A 119 12.95 8.35 3.22
N LEU A 120 13.13 9.37 2.38
CA LEU A 120 14.45 9.76 1.91
C LEU A 120 15.28 10.23 3.11
N ASP A 121 16.59 10.00 3.07
CA ASP A 121 17.54 10.48 4.08
C ASP A 121 17.77 11.99 3.90
N ILE A 122 16.73 12.77 4.24
CA ILE A 122 16.67 14.22 4.14
C ILE A 122 16.28 14.75 5.51
N ASN A 123 17.15 15.57 6.09
CA ASN A 123 16.90 16.18 7.39
C ASN A 123 15.58 16.98 7.38
N GLY A 124 14.71 16.77 8.37
CA GLY A 124 13.39 17.40 8.48
C GLY A 124 12.25 16.71 7.74
N LEU A 125 12.51 15.77 6.80
CA LEU A 125 11.44 15.11 6.04
C LEU A 125 10.46 14.32 6.94
N THR A 126 10.98 13.61 7.94
CA THR A 126 10.14 12.84 8.88
C THR A 126 9.17 13.73 9.67
N GLU A 127 9.52 14.98 9.94
CA GLU A 127 8.70 15.90 10.76
C GLU A 127 7.47 16.43 10.01
N VAL A 128 7.59 16.53 8.68
CA VAL A 128 6.56 17.04 7.76
C VAL A 128 5.77 15.94 7.05
N TYR A 129 6.26 14.69 7.06
CA TYR A 129 5.61 13.59 6.35
C TYR A 129 4.21 13.31 6.93
N GLY A 130 3.19 13.32 6.06
CA GLY A 130 1.78 13.16 6.43
C GLY A 130 1.11 14.43 6.96
N LYS A 131 1.82 15.57 6.98
CA LYS A 131 1.29 16.88 7.38
C LYS A 131 1.37 17.91 6.25
N SER A 132 2.56 18.07 5.68
CA SER A 132 2.80 18.96 4.54
C SER A 132 3.76 18.36 3.51
N ALA A 133 4.17 17.11 3.70
CA ALA A 133 4.88 16.32 2.71
C ALA A 133 4.14 15.02 2.46
N PHE A 134 3.97 14.66 1.19
CA PHE A 134 3.13 13.54 0.75
C PHE A 134 3.75 12.80 -0.43
N VAL A 135 3.22 11.62 -0.74
CA VAL A 135 3.76 10.74 -1.81
C VAL A 135 2.84 10.61 -3.01
N CYS A 136 1.58 11.04 -2.88
CA CYS A 136 0.51 10.78 -3.84
C CYS A 136 -0.26 12.08 -4.13
N PRO A 137 -0.09 12.71 -5.31
CA PRO A 137 -0.85 13.89 -5.70
C PRO A 137 -2.37 13.66 -5.73
N TYR A 138 -2.82 12.47 -6.10
CA TYR A 138 -4.26 12.13 -6.08
C TYR A 138 -4.86 12.02 -4.67
N CYS A 139 -4.01 11.88 -3.65
CA CYS A 139 -4.42 11.66 -2.27
C CYS A 139 -4.45 12.98 -1.48
N ASP A 140 -3.48 13.88 -1.74
CA ASP A 140 -3.26 15.09 -0.94
C ASP A 140 -3.12 16.37 -1.80
N GLY A 141 -3.20 16.24 -3.13
CA GLY A 141 -3.06 17.37 -4.05
C GLY A 141 -4.23 18.35 -3.98
N TRP A 142 -5.43 17.90 -3.65
CA TRP A 142 -6.59 18.78 -3.50
C TRP A 142 -6.39 19.77 -2.34
N GLU A 143 -5.88 19.30 -1.20
CA GLU A 143 -5.60 20.12 -0.01
C GLU A 143 -4.48 21.13 -0.28
N LEU A 144 -3.56 20.79 -1.19
CA LEU A 144 -2.40 21.59 -1.59
C LEU A 144 -2.58 22.39 -2.89
N ARG A 145 -3.78 22.40 -3.48
CA ARG A 145 -4.06 23.09 -4.75
C ARG A 145 -3.77 24.59 -4.69
N ASP A 146 -3.32 25.16 -5.80
CA ASP A 146 -2.94 26.58 -5.97
C ASP A 146 -1.80 27.08 -5.07
N GLN A 147 -1.19 26.18 -4.28
CA GLN A 147 -0.09 26.53 -3.38
C GLN A 147 1.30 26.34 -4.04
N SER A 148 2.34 26.88 -3.40
CA SER A 148 3.73 26.70 -3.83
C SER A 148 4.29 25.35 -3.36
N LEU A 149 4.63 24.47 -4.29
CA LEU A 149 5.08 23.11 -4.00
C LEU A 149 6.52 22.83 -4.42
N VAL A 150 7.20 21.96 -3.67
CA VAL A 150 8.45 21.33 -4.10
C VAL A 150 8.22 19.84 -4.37
N ILE A 151 8.67 19.37 -5.52
CA ILE A 151 8.55 17.97 -5.96
C ILE A 151 9.94 17.34 -5.93
N ILE A 152 10.16 16.41 -4.99
CA ILE A 152 11.42 15.70 -4.80
C ILE A 152 11.37 14.38 -5.59
N VAL A 153 11.92 14.41 -6.80
CA VAL A 153 11.89 13.29 -7.75
C VAL A 153 13.02 13.42 -8.77
N SER A 154 13.55 12.29 -9.24
CA SER A 154 14.61 12.24 -10.26
C SER A 154 14.26 11.29 -11.41
N GLY A 155 15.04 11.36 -12.48
CA GLY A 155 14.90 10.55 -13.69
C GLY A 155 13.64 10.82 -14.48
N ASP A 156 13.25 9.85 -15.30
CA ASP A 156 12.06 9.93 -16.17
C ASP A 156 10.76 10.25 -15.41
N LYS A 157 10.74 9.96 -14.11
CA LYS A 157 9.59 10.24 -13.24
C LYS A 157 9.40 11.73 -12.96
N ALA A 158 10.44 12.56 -13.10
CA ALA A 158 10.35 13.99 -12.85
C ALA A 158 9.44 14.68 -13.87
N LEU A 159 9.61 14.40 -15.17
CA LEU A 159 8.73 14.94 -16.21
C LEU A 159 7.29 14.45 -16.04
N HIS A 160 7.10 13.17 -15.74
CA HIS A 160 5.78 12.61 -15.46
C HIS A 160 5.11 13.34 -14.29
N MET A 161 5.83 13.53 -13.17
CA MET A 161 5.28 14.18 -11.99
C MET A 161 4.99 15.66 -12.23
N ALA A 162 5.80 16.36 -13.02
CA ALA A 162 5.51 17.73 -13.47
C ALA A 162 4.15 17.81 -14.19
N LYS A 163 3.89 16.88 -15.12
CA LYS A 163 2.62 16.82 -15.86
C LYS A 163 1.44 16.47 -14.97
N VAL A 164 1.63 15.61 -13.98
CA VAL A 164 0.58 15.23 -13.04
C VAL A 164 0.24 16.40 -12.12
N ILE A 165 1.25 17.02 -11.48
CA ILE A 165 1.01 18.04 -10.45
C ILE A 165 0.46 19.35 -11.03
N SER A 166 0.72 19.63 -12.32
CA SER A 166 0.18 20.81 -13.00
C SER A 166 -1.35 20.88 -13.04
N GLY A 167 -2.04 19.75 -12.80
CA GLY A 167 -3.48 19.71 -12.62
C GLY A 167 -3.99 20.34 -11.31
N TRP A 168 -3.12 20.56 -10.32
CA TRP A 168 -3.46 21.15 -9.02
C TRP A 168 -2.83 22.52 -8.78
N THR A 169 -1.67 22.81 -9.37
CA THR A 169 -0.99 24.11 -9.23
C THR A 169 -0.01 24.34 -10.37
N ASP A 170 0.15 25.59 -10.79
CA ASP A 170 1.22 26.04 -11.70
C ASP A 170 2.48 26.50 -10.93
N ARG A 171 2.40 26.56 -9.59
CA ARG A 171 3.47 27.03 -8.70
C ARG A 171 4.24 25.85 -8.10
N TYR A 172 5.09 25.22 -8.89
CA TYR A 172 5.93 24.14 -8.37
C TYR A 172 7.36 24.18 -8.90
N THR A 173 8.25 23.56 -8.15
CA THR A 173 9.67 23.39 -8.48
C THR A 173 10.05 21.93 -8.32
N ILE A 174 10.90 21.42 -9.20
CA ILE A 174 11.43 20.06 -9.09
C ILE A 174 12.81 20.14 -8.43
N CYS A 175 13.02 19.32 -7.41
CA CYS A 175 14.33 19.08 -6.80
C CYS A 175 14.70 17.62 -7.00
N THR A 176 15.80 17.36 -7.70
CA THR A 176 16.19 15.99 -8.06
C THR A 176 17.11 15.36 -7.01
N ASN A 177 17.53 16.16 -6.03
CA ASN A 177 18.37 15.77 -4.91
C ASN A 177 19.69 15.11 -5.36
N GLY A 178 20.39 15.77 -6.29
CA GLY A 178 21.57 15.25 -6.96
C GLY A 178 21.32 14.95 -8.44
N SER A 179 22.10 14.03 -8.99
CA SER A 179 22.01 13.63 -10.41
C SER A 179 20.58 13.23 -10.80
N ASP A 180 20.07 13.86 -11.85
CA ASP A 180 18.66 13.78 -12.23
C ASP A 180 18.36 12.89 -13.44
N SER A 181 19.40 12.41 -14.12
CA SER A 181 19.33 11.62 -15.36
C SER A 181 18.31 12.12 -16.38
N LEU A 182 18.00 13.43 -16.39
CA LEU A 182 17.07 14.04 -17.33
C LEU A 182 17.76 14.21 -18.69
N THR A 183 17.06 13.85 -19.76
CA THR A 183 17.54 14.13 -21.13
C THR A 183 17.41 15.62 -21.46
N ASP A 184 18.17 16.09 -22.45
CA ASP A 184 18.06 17.48 -22.94
C ASP A 184 16.65 17.81 -23.43
N GLU A 185 15.97 16.84 -24.06
CA GLU A 185 14.58 16.97 -24.51
C GLU A 185 13.62 17.15 -23.33
N GLN A 186 13.77 16.35 -22.27
CA GLN A 186 12.95 16.48 -21.06
C GLN A 186 13.18 17.82 -20.36
N ARG A 187 14.43 18.30 -20.30
CA ARG A 187 14.76 19.61 -19.73
C ARG A 187 14.15 20.74 -20.54
N GLU A 188 14.22 20.65 -21.86
CA GLU A 188 13.63 21.66 -22.74
C GLU A 188 12.10 21.72 -22.59
N GLU A 189 11.44 20.55 -22.48
CA GLU A 189 10.00 20.50 -22.20
C GLU A 189 9.65 21.16 -20.85
N LEU A 190 10.40 20.85 -19.79
CA LEU A 190 10.19 21.47 -18.47
C LEU A 190 10.38 23.00 -18.53
N LYS A 191 11.38 23.49 -19.27
CA LYS A 191 11.60 24.93 -19.47
C LYS A 191 10.47 25.61 -20.23
N GLN A 192 9.94 24.97 -21.28
CA GLN A 192 8.79 25.49 -22.04
C GLN A 192 7.55 25.68 -21.16
N HIS A 193 7.40 24.84 -20.13
CA HIS A 193 6.36 24.94 -19.13
C HIS A 193 6.74 25.79 -17.90
N HIS A 194 7.84 26.53 -17.96
CA HIS A 194 8.34 27.39 -16.87
C HIS A 194 8.58 26.64 -15.54
N VAL A 195 8.88 25.34 -15.63
CA VAL A 195 9.19 24.51 -14.45
C VAL A 195 10.66 24.67 -14.12
N THR A 196 10.94 25.20 -12.92
CA THR A 196 12.32 25.28 -12.42
C THR A 196 12.76 23.92 -11.88
N VAL A 197 13.98 23.51 -12.24
CA VAL A 197 14.60 22.26 -11.80
C VAL A 197 15.91 22.58 -11.08
N PHE A 198 16.07 22.05 -9.87
CA PHE A 198 17.30 22.10 -9.10
C PHE A 198 17.90 20.71 -8.95
N ASP A 199 19.20 20.60 -9.25
CA ASP A 199 19.97 19.35 -9.19
C ASP A 199 20.93 19.26 -8.00
N ALA A 200 21.13 20.35 -7.26
CA ALA A 200 21.91 20.32 -6.04
C ALA A 200 21.27 19.37 -4.99
N PRO A 201 22.07 18.61 -4.22
CA PRO A 201 21.55 17.79 -3.14
C PRO A 201 20.79 18.64 -2.10
N ILE A 202 19.70 18.09 -1.58
CA ILE A 202 18.89 18.70 -0.54
C ILE A 202 19.61 18.54 0.80
N GLN A 203 19.82 19.66 1.48
CA GLN A 203 20.41 19.71 2.81
C GLN A 203 19.36 19.42 3.89
N SER A 204 18.24 20.14 3.85
CA SER A 204 17.18 20.03 4.86
C SER A 204 15.84 20.55 4.36
N ILE A 205 14.79 20.14 5.06
CA ILE A 205 13.44 20.69 4.95
C ILE A 205 13.17 21.44 6.26
N ASN A 206 13.03 22.76 6.18
CA ASN A 206 12.76 23.58 7.34
C ASN A 206 11.25 23.72 7.51
N SER A 207 10.76 23.46 8.72
CA SER A 207 9.33 23.44 9.03
C SER A 207 9.03 24.12 10.37
N GLU A 208 7.78 24.49 10.55
CA GLU A 208 7.22 24.99 11.81
C GLU A 208 5.98 24.16 12.11
N GLU A 209 5.94 23.51 13.28
CA GLU A 209 4.84 22.61 13.68
C GLU A 209 4.55 21.46 12.68
N GLY A 210 5.56 21.09 11.87
CA GLY A 210 5.43 20.09 10.80
C GLY A 210 4.80 20.61 9.52
N MET A 211 4.67 21.93 9.38
CA MET A 211 4.32 22.61 8.13
C MET A 211 5.60 23.14 7.49
N VAL A 212 5.91 22.66 6.29
CA VAL A 212 7.08 23.09 5.52
C VAL A 212 7.02 24.59 5.24
N LYS A 213 8.18 25.24 5.33
CA LYS A 213 8.38 26.65 4.95
C LYS A 213 9.32 26.77 3.77
N GLN A 214 10.35 25.91 3.71
CA GLN A 214 11.32 25.90 2.62
C GLN A 214 12.09 24.58 2.54
N VAL A 215 12.57 24.28 1.34
CA VAL A 215 13.59 23.25 1.08
C VAL A 215 14.93 23.97 0.89
N VAL A 216 15.97 23.53 1.60
CA VAL A 216 17.32 24.11 1.55
C VAL A 216 18.24 23.14 0.83
N LEU A 217 18.96 23.63 -0.17
CA LEU A 217 19.95 22.86 -0.92
C LEU A 217 21.36 23.08 -0.36
N ASN A 218 22.28 22.15 -0.62
CA ASN A 218 23.66 22.20 -0.13
C ASN A 218 24.47 23.40 -0.65
N ASP A 219 24.04 24.05 -1.73
CA ASP A 219 24.65 25.28 -2.26
C ASP A 219 24.16 26.56 -1.56
N GLY A 220 23.26 26.43 -0.58
CA GLY A 220 22.67 27.53 0.18
C GLY A 220 21.37 28.08 -0.41
N THR A 221 20.92 27.57 -1.57
CA THR A 221 19.63 27.93 -2.15
C THR A 221 18.49 27.52 -1.21
N ALA A 222 17.60 28.46 -0.88
CA ALA A 222 16.39 28.22 -0.11
C ALA A 222 15.17 28.41 -1.02
N ILE A 223 14.35 27.37 -1.13
CA ILE A 223 13.16 27.32 -1.99
C ILE A 223 11.92 27.37 -1.11
N PRO A 224 11.21 28.51 -1.02
CA PRO A 224 10.00 28.62 -0.23
C PRO A 224 8.88 27.75 -0.79
N CYS A 225 8.22 26.98 0.07
CA CYS A 225 7.07 26.17 -0.29
C CYS A 225 6.18 25.91 0.92
N THR A 226 4.93 25.54 0.65
CA THR A 226 3.93 25.19 1.66
C THR A 226 3.57 23.71 1.63
N GLY A 227 4.02 22.98 0.60
CA GLY A 227 3.86 21.53 0.48
C GLY A 227 5.01 20.88 -0.28
N VAL A 228 5.23 19.61 0.01
CA VAL A 228 6.22 18.77 -0.69
C VAL A 228 5.54 17.51 -1.21
N PHE A 229 5.81 17.14 -2.46
CA PHE A 229 5.61 15.77 -2.92
C PHE A 229 6.95 15.09 -3.10
N PHE A 230 7.10 13.85 -2.64
CA PHE A 230 8.36 13.12 -2.80
C PHE A 230 8.11 11.67 -3.17
N GLN A 231 9.09 11.07 -3.85
CA GLN A 231 9.08 9.65 -4.13
C GLN A 231 9.81 8.89 -3.01
N PRO A 232 9.11 8.07 -2.20
CA PRO A 232 9.77 7.24 -1.20
C PRO A 232 10.48 6.05 -1.85
N LYS A 233 11.40 5.43 -1.10
CA LYS A 233 11.84 4.06 -1.41
C LYS A 233 10.79 3.10 -0.85
N LEU A 234 10.45 2.05 -1.59
CA LEU A 234 9.44 1.09 -1.17
C LEU A 234 10.08 -0.23 -0.74
N PHE A 235 9.60 -0.76 0.38
CA PHE A 235 9.88 -2.12 0.84
C PHE A 235 8.62 -2.98 0.81
N THR A 236 8.81 -4.28 0.66
CA THR A 236 7.80 -5.31 0.89
C THR A 236 7.23 -5.20 2.29
N GLY A 237 5.90 -5.34 2.43
CA GLY A 237 5.28 -5.38 3.76
C GLY A 237 5.65 -6.64 4.56
N SER A 238 5.99 -7.72 3.85
CA SER A 238 6.44 -9.00 4.41
C SER A 238 7.27 -9.78 3.38
N GLU A 239 8.24 -10.56 3.86
CA GLU A 239 9.01 -11.49 3.03
C GLU A 239 8.29 -12.84 2.83
N LEU A 240 7.15 -13.07 3.49
CA LEU A 240 6.44 -14.36 3.45
C LEU A 240 6.02 -14.80 2.03
N PRO A 241 5.54 -13.91 1.13
CA PRO A 241 5.25 -14.31 -0.25
C PRO A 241 6.49 -14.90 -0.94
N LYS A 242 7.66 -14.27 -0.75
CA LYS A 242 8.94 -14.75 -1.30
C LYS A 242 9.34 -16.08 -0.68
N ALA A 243 9.22 -16.19 0.65
CA ALA A 243 9.64 -17.36 1.40
C ALA A 243 8.83 -18.62 1.05
N ILE A 244 7.55 -18.49 0.69
CA ILE A 244 6.72 -19.62 0.22
C ILE A 244 6.89 -19.91 -1.29
N GLY A 245 7.71 -19.13 -2.00
CA GLY A 245 8.07 -19.36 -3.40
C GLY A 245 7.26 -18.57 -4.43
N CYS A 246 6.53 -17.52 -4.04
CA CYS A 246 5.88 -16.66 -5.03
C CYS A 246 6.93 -15.95 -5.90
N GLU A 247 6.63 -15.79 -7.18
CA GLU A 247 7.40 -14.93 -8.07
C GLU A 247 7.20 -13.46 -7.69
N ILE A 248 8.27 -12.68 -7.74
CA ILE A 248 8.30 -11.28 -7.32
C ILE A 248 9.08 -10.47 -8.35
N THR A 249 8.58 -9.29 -8.70
CA THR A 249 9.28 -8.34 -9.57
C THR A 249 10.51 -7.76 -8.89
N GLU A 250 11.39 -7.09 -9.64
CA GLU A 250 12.55 -6.37 -9.08
C GLU A 250 12.16 -5.29 -8.05
N LEU A 251 10.93 -4.75 -8.17
CA LEU A 251 10.36 -3.77 -7.24
C LEU A 251 9.74 -4.41 -5.99
N GLY A 252 9.91 -5.72 -5.80
CA GLY A 252 9.39 -6.45 -4.67
C GLY A 252 7.87 -6.64 -4.71
N THR A 253 7.23 -6.55 -5.89
CA THR A 253 5.78 -6.74 -6.04
C THR A 253 5.50 -8.19 -6.40
N VAL A 254 4.58 -8.83 -5.70
CA VAL A 254 4.18 -10.22 -5.97
C VAL A 254 3.50 -10.28 -7.34
N ILE A 255 3.98 -11.15 -8.21
CA ILE A 255 3.40 -11.34 -9.54
C ILE A 255 2.10 -12.12 -9.38
N VAL A 256 1.01 -11.55 -9.89
CA VAL A 256 -0.31 -12.17 -9.86
C VAL A 256 -1.03 -12.08 -11.20
N ASP A 257 -1.96 -13.00 -11.44
CA ASP A 257 -2.93 -12.88 -12.53
C ASP A 257 -4.04 -11.85 -12.21
N ALA A 258 -4.95 -11.63 -13.16
CA ALA A 258 -6.07 -10.69 -13.01
C ALA A 258 -7.04 -11.04 -11.87
N SER A 259 -6.97 -12.27 -11.34
CA SER A 259 -7.77 -12.75 -10.20
C SER A 259 -6.98 -12.74 -8.87
N GLY A 260 -5.72 -12.30 -8.90
CA GLY A 260 -4.85 -12.22 -7.73
C GLY A 260 -4.13 -13.52 -7.37
N LYS A 261 -4.14 -14.54 -8.24
CA LYS A 261 -3.40 -15.81 -8.03
C LYS A 261 -1.91 -15.59 -8.23
N THR A 262 -1.08 -16.13 -7.34
CA THR A 262 0.37 -16.12 -7.50
C THR A 262 0.86 -17.34 -8.29
N SER A 263 2.17 -17.48 -8.47
CA SER A 263 2.81 -18.69 -9.01
C SER A 263 2.69 -19.93 -8.12
N VAL A 264 2.26 -19.78 -6.86
CA VAL A 264 2.09 -20.88 -5.90
C VAL A 264 0.59 -21.21 -5.78
N ALA A 265 0.22 -22.45 -6.12
CA ALA A 265 -1.17 -22.90 -6.01
C ALA A 265 -1.73 -22.71 -4.59
N GLY A 266 -2.96 -22.23 -4.49
CA GLY A 266 -3.61 -21.91 -3.22
C GLY A 266 -3.18 -20.61 -2.55
N VAL A 267 -2.23 -19.88 -3.14
CA VAL A 267 -1.73 -18.59 -2.64
C VAL A 267 -2.15 -17.44 -3.55
N PHE A 268 -2.65 -16.39 -2.92
CA PHE A 268 -3.13 -15.18 -3.56
C PHE A 268 -2.43 -13.95 -2.96
N SER A 269 -2.38 -12.85 -3.70
CA SER A 269 -1.88 -11.56 -3.20
C SER A 269 -2.72 -10.39 -3.72
N ALA A 270 -2.90 -9.36 -2.90
CA ALA A 270 -3.73 -8.20 -3.23
C ALA A 270 -3.23 -6.89 -2.60
N GLY A 271 -3.71 -5.76 -3.13
CA GLY A 271 -3.31 -4.42 -2.71
C GLY A 271 -1.88 -4.09 -3.12
N ASP A 272 -1.22 -3.20 -2.36
CA ASP A 272 0.14 -2.72 -2.67
C ASP A 272 1.20 -3.84 -2.73
N ALA A 273 0.91 -5.01 -2.14
CA ALA A 273 1.78 -6.18 -2.24
C ALA A 273 1.80 -6.78 -3.66
N ALA A 274 0.75 -6.57 -4.45
CA ALA A 274 0.54 -7.16 -5.77
C ALA A 274 0.26 -6.12 -6.87
N SER A 275 0.36 -4.83 -6.56
CA SER A 275 0.10 -3.74 -7.49
C SER A 275 0.90 -2.49 -7.15
N GLU A 276 1.24 -1.71 -8.18
CA GLU A 276 1.85 -0.39 -8.05
C GLU A 276 0.81 0.75 -8.00
N MET A 277 -0.48 0.40 -8.01
CA MET A 277 -1.59 1.33 -7.83
C MET A 277 -1.96 1.44 -6.34
N TYR A 278 -1.26 2.32 -5.62
CA TYR A 278 -1.28 2.40 -4.15
C TYR A 278 -2.51 3.09 -3.52
N GLN A 279 -3.62 3.22 -4.26
CA GLN A 279 -4.84 3.84 -3.75
C GLN A 279 -5.66 2.84 -2.93
N ALA A 280 -6.23 3.31 -1.81
CA ALA A 280 -7.02 2.47 -0.90
C ALA A 280 -8.21 1.78 -1.61
N ILE A 281 -8.87 2.48 -2.54
CA ILE A 281 -9.99 1.92 -3.32
C ILE A 281 -9.52 0.81 -4.26
N THR A 282 -8.36 0.99 -4.90
CA THR A 282 -7.76 -0.04 -5.77
C THR A 282 -7.37 -1.25 -4.95
N ALA A 283 -6.76 -1.06 -3.78
CA ALA A 283 -6.44 -2.15 -2.87
C ALA A 283 -7.70 -2.93 -2.44
N ALA A 284 -8.77 -2.24 -2.07
CA ALA A 284 -10.05 -2.87 -1.74
C ALA A 284 -10.66 -3.65 -2.93
N SER A 285 -10.59 -3.10 -4.14
CA SER A 285 -11.03 -3.75 -5.38
C SER A 285 -10.27 -5.06 -5.62
N LEU A 286 -8.93 -5.02 -5.56
CA LEU A 286 -8.09 -6.20 -5.73
C LEU A 286 -8.39 -7.26 -4.67
N GLY A 287 -8.58 -6.86 -3.41
CA GLY A 287 -9.02 -7.77 -2.35
C GLY A 287 -10.37 -8.44 -2.63
N ALA A 288 -11.33 -7.71 -3.21
CA ALA A 288 -12.61 -8.27 -3.62
C ALA A 288 -12.46 -9.34 -4.70
N LEU A 289 -11.69 -9.03 -5.75
CA LEU A 289 -11.46 -9.92 -6.88
C LEU A 289 -10.77 -11.22 -6.43
N SER A 290 -9.72 -11.11 -5.59
CA SER A 290 -9.06 -12.28 -5.02
C SER A 290 -9.98 -13.11 -4.16
N ALA A 291 -10.81 -12.49 -3.32
CA ALA A 291 -11.79 -13.22 -2.51
C ALA A 291 -12.81 -14.00 -3.34
N VAL A 292 -13.29 -13.44 -4.46
CA VAL A 292 -14.18 -14.15 -5.39
C VAL A 292 -13.45 -15.34 -6.02
N SER A 293 -12.21 -15.16 -6.47
CA SER A 293 -11.38 -16.23 -7.04
C SER A 293 -11.15 -17.37 -6.06
N ILE A 294 -10.73 -17.05 -4.83
CA ILE A 294 -10.54 -18.00 -3.72
C ILE A 294 -11.83 -18.78 -3.44
N ASN A 295 -12.97 -18.09 -3.34
CA ASN A 295 -14.25 -18.75 -3.09
C ASN A 295 -14.63 -19.73 -4.21
N ASN A 296 -14.38 -19.36 -5.47
CA ASN A 296 -14.70 -20.21 -6.61
C ASN A 296 -13.84 -21.48 -6.61
N GLU A 297 -12.52 -21.35 -6.39
CA GLU A 297 -11.64 -22.54 -6.25
C GLU A 297 -12.14 -23.48 -5.16
N LEU A 298 -12.38 -22.95 -3.96
CA LEU A 298 -12.85 -23.76 -2.83
C LEU A 298 -14.21 -24.44 -3.10
N ASN A 299 -15.08 -23.83 -3.89
CA ASN A 299 -16.37 -24.42 -4.24
C ASN A 299 -16.25 -25.48 -5.32
N PHE A 300 -15.36 -25.29 -6.29
CA PHE A 300 -15.11 -26.25 -7.36
C PHE A 300 -14.40 -27.49 -6.82
N GLU A 301 -13.35 -27.31 -6.01
CA GLU A 301 -12.68 -28.41 -5.30
C GLU A 301 -13.67 -29.26 -4.49
N LYS A 302 -14.57 -28.60 -3.73
CA LYS A 302 -15.60 -29.29 -2.96
C LYS A 302 -16.66 -29.97 -3.83
N TRP A 303 -16.92 -29.45 -5.02
CA TRP A 303 -17.87 -30.05 -5.96
C TRP A 303 -17.31 -31.34 -6.58
N ASP A 304 -16.01 -31.35 -6.85
CA ASP A 304 -15.31 -32.49 -7.45
C ASP A 304 -15.08 -33.65 -6.45
N GLU A 305 -15.20 -33.39 -5.14
CA GLU A 305 -15.27 -34.43 -4.10
C GLU A 305 -16.63 -35.17 -4.16
N PRO A 306 -16.65 -36.50 -4.38
CA PRO A 306 -17.89 -37.27 -4.41
C PRO A 306 -18.66 -37.16 -3.08
N ARG A 307 -19.94 -36.79 -3.13
CA ARG A 307 -20.78 -36.82 -1.94
C ARG A 307 -21.08 -38.26 -1.56
N HIS A 308 -20.50 -38.73 -0.46
CA HIS A 308 -20.97 -39.95 0.19
C HIS A 308 -22.32 -39.66 0.85
N HIS A 309 -23.37 -40.29 0.32
CA HIS A 309 -24.72 -40.28 0.89
C HIS A 309 -24.81 -41.14 2.15
#